data_AF-A0A535Q620-F1
#
_entry.id   AF-A0A535Q620-F1
#
_cell.length_a   1.000
_cell.length_b   1.000
_cell.length_c   1.000
_cell.angle_alpha   90.00
_cell.angle_beta   90.00
_cell.angle_gamma   90.00
#
_symmetry.space_group_name_H-M   'P 1'
#
loop_
_entity.id
_entity.type
_entity.pdbx_description
1 polymer ?
#
loop_
_entity_poly.entity_id
_entity_poly.type
_entity_poly.pdbx_seq_one_letter_code
_entity_poly.pdbx_strand_id
1 'polypeptide(L)'
;MAYVALYEATREDRWLDLARRAADWMLSFRWSYNLSFPAHTLLETYDYRSRGADLASPRNQHLHTYGLICLPELVRLSEHSGDAYYADRAGDNLACALQFIAREDGDFNARKGMITERFYNSRCFGPKGAILPVSHAWSAGLVLYACQAGLFLDA
;
A
#
# COMPACT_ATOMS: atom_id res chain seq x y z
N MET A 1 -9.06 -10.40 4.20
CA MET A 1 -9.25 -9.86 5.56
C MET A 1 -9.91 -10.87 6.50
N ALA A 2 -11.11 -11.40 6.21
CA ALA A 2 -11.84 -12.25 7.15
C ALA A 2 -11.19 -13.61 7.52
N TYR A 3 -10.31 -14.18 6.69
CA TYR A 3 -9.80 -15.54 6.91
C TYR A 3 -8.89 -15.67 8.14
N VAL A 4 -8.08 -14.66 8.46
CA VAL A 4 -7.26 -14.68 9.68
C VAL A 4 -8.14 -14.65 10.92
N ALA A 5 -9.17 -13.79 10.92
CA ALA A 5 -10.14 -13.73 12.03
C ALA A 5 -10.91 -15.05 12.20
N LEU A 6 -11.26 -15.72 11.09
CA LEU A 6 -11.89 -17.05 11.14
C LEU A 6 -10.94 -18.09 11.74
N TYR A 7 -9.67 -18.08 11.36
CA TYR A 7 -8.66 -18.94 11.98
C TYR A 7 -8.51 -18.67 13.48
N GLU A 8 -8.45 -17.40 13.90
CA GLU A 8 -8.33 -17.02 15.31
C GLU A 8 -9.53 -17.49 16.13
N ALA A 9 -10.74 -17.41 15.56
CA ALA A 9 -11.98 -17.81 16.21
C ALA A 9 -12.19 -19.32 16.28
N THR A 10 -11.84 -20.08 15.24
CA THR A 10 -12.16 -21.52 15.15
C THR A 10 -10.96 -22.44 15.29
N ARG A 11 -9.74 -21.91 15.08
CA ARG A 11 -8.47 -22.66 15.02
C ARG A 11 -8.44 -23.76 13.95
N GLU A 12 -9.29 -23.67 12.94
CA GLU A 12 -9.27 -24.60 11.81
C GLU A 12 -8.25 -24.17 10.75
N ASP A 13 -7.25 -25.01 10.49
CA ASP A 13 -6.14 -24.72 9.58
C ASP A 13 -6.54 -24.33 8.16
N ARG A 14 -7.72 -24.78 7.68
CA ARG A 14 -8.25 -24.38 6.37
C ARG A 14 -8.36 -22.87 6.21
N TRP A 15 -8.65 -22.15 7.29
CA TRP A 15 -8.79 -20.69 7.24
C TRP A 15 -7.43 -20.01 7.14
N LEU A 16 -6.42 -20.55 7.82
CA LEU A 16 -5.05 -20.07 7.70
C LEU A 16 -4.49 -20.32 6.29
N ASP A 17 -4.72 -21.50 5.72
CA ASP A 17 -4.34 -21.81 4.34
C ASP A 17 -5.03 -20.88 3.33
N LEU A 18 -6.34 -20.64 3.49
CA LEU A 18 -7.06 -19.68 2.65
C LEU A 18 -6.53 -18.24 2.82
N ALA A 19 -6.17 -17.84 4.05
CA ALA A 19 -5.57 -16.54 4.30
C ALA A 19 -4.24 -16.37 3.54
N ARG A 20 -3.36 -17.37 3.58
CA ARG A 20 -2.09 -17.39 2.84
C ARG A 20 -2.30 -17.26 1.34
N ARG A 21 -3.15 -18.11 0.75
CA ARG A 21 -3.43 -18.08 -0.69
C ARG A 21 -4.03 -16.74 -1.15
N ALA A 22 -4.93 -16.16 -0.35
CA ALA A 22 -5.51 -14.86 -0.64
C ALA A 22 -4.46 -13.74 -0.55
N ALA A 23 -3.57 -13.79 0.44
CA ALA A 23 -2.47 -12.84 0.58
C ALA A 23 -1.48 -12.95 -0.59
N ASP A 24 -1.08 -14.17 -0.98
CA ASP A 24 -0.16 -14.41 -2.09
C ASP A 24 -0.73 -13.88 -3.41
N TRP A 25 -2.02 -14.12 -3.67
CA TRP A 25 -2.70 -13.56 -4.84
C TRP A 25 -2.70 -12.03 -4.82
N MET A 26 -3.05 -11.41 -3.69
CA MET A 26 -3.03 -9.96 -3.55
C MET A 26 -1.62 -9.39 -3.78
N LEU A 27 -0.60 -10.03 -3.21
CA LEU A 27 0.80 -9.58 -3.33
C LEU A 27 1.36 -9.70 -4.75
N SER A 28 0.73 -10.47 -5.64
CA SER A 28 1.07 -10.47 -7.07
C SER A 28 0.83 -9.11 -7.75
N PHE A 29 0.01 -8.24 -7.16
CA PHE A 29 -0.24 -6.87 -7.63
C PHE A 29 0.70 -5.83 -6.98
N ARG A 30 1.50 -6.24 -5.98
CA ARG A 30 2.41 -5.35 -5.25
C ARG A 30 3.77 -5.31 -5.90
N TRP A 31 4.30 -4.10 -6.12
CA TRP A 31 5.64 -3.96 -6.68
C TRP A 31 6.71 -4.33 -5.65
N SER A 32 7.56 -5.30 -6.00
CA SER A 32 8.71 -5.72 -5.19
C SER A 32 9.97 -4.88 -5.41
N TYR A 33 9.92 -3.91 -6.32
CA TYR A 33 11.03 -3.02 -6.66
C TYR A 33 10.55 -1.61 -7.01
N ASN A 34 11.49 -0.65 -6.98
CA ASN A 34 11.22 0.73 -7.34
C ASN A 34 11.20 0.89 -8.86
N LEU A 35 10.15 1.53 -9.38
CA LEU A 35 10.03 1.88 -10.78
C LEU A 35 10.85 3.13 -11.09
N SER A 36 11.41 3.18 -12.30
CA SER A 36 12.03 4.41 -12.82
C SER A 36 10.98 5.35 -13.40
N PHE A 37 11.05 6.62 -13.02
CA PHE A 37 10.20 7.69 -13.56
C PHE A 37 11.00 8.61 -14.48
N PRO A 38 10.37 9.23 -15.50
CA PRO A 38 11.08 10.16 -16.37
C PRO A 38 11.61 11.38 -15.61
N ALA A 39 12.77 11.89 -16.04
CA ALA A 39 13.36 13.10 -15.47
C ALA A 39 12.37 14.28 -15.46
N HIS A 40 12.46 15.11 -14.41
CA HIS A 40 11.62 16.31 -14.23
C HIS A 40 10.13 16.03 -14.00
N THR A 41 9.75 14.76 -13.81
CA THR A 41 8.39 14.44 -13.36
C THR A 41 8.30 14.58 -11.85
N LEU A 42 7.07 14.74 -11.33
CA LEU A 42 6.86 14.96 -9.90
C LEU A 42 7.41 13.79 -9.07
N LEU A 43 7.08 12.55 -9.45
CA LEU A 43 7.53 11.36 -8.73
C LEU A 43 9.05 11.16 -8.81
N GLU A 44 9.69 11.58 -9.89
CA GLU A 44 11.15 11.55 -9.99
C GLU A 44 11.80 12.63 -9.12
N THR A 45 11.27 13.86 -9.14
CA THR A 45 11.77 15.00 -8.36
C THR A 45 11.75 14.71 -6.85
N TYR A 46 10.73 13.99 -6.38
CA TYR A 46 10.57 13.62 -4.98
C TYR A 46 11.21 12.25 -4.64
N ASP A 47 11.96 11.64 -5.57
CA ASP A 47 12.58 10.32 -5.40
C ASP A 47 11.59 9.25 -4.89
N TYR A 48 10.40 9.22 -5.48
CA TYR A 48 9.33 8.33 -5.04
C TYR A 48 9.74 6.86 -5.14
N ARG A 49 9.79 6.19 -4.00
CA ARG A 49 10.10 4.76 -3.87
C ARG A 49 8.81 3.95 -3.96
N SER A 50 8.52 3.45 -5.15
CA SER A 50 7.28 2.72 -5.45
C SER A 50 7.26 1.26 -4.97
N ARG A 51 8.37 0.74 -4.41
CA ARG A 51 8.37 -0.60 -3.79
C ARG A 51 7.33 -0.62 -2.68
N GLY A 52 6.45 -1.62 -2.71
CA GLY A 52 5.32 -1.72 -1.78
C GLY A 52 4.03 -1.11 -2.31
N ALA A 53 4.05 -0.32 -3.39
CA ALA A 53 2.81 0.17 -4.00
C ALA A 53 2.05 -0.97 -4.70
N ASP A 54 0.71 -0.92 -4.63
CA ASP A 54 -0.15 -1.87 -5.33
C ASP A 54 -0.57 -1.32 -6.69
N LEU A 55 -0.72 -2.17 -7.70
CA LEU A 55 -1.39 -1.82 -8.95
C LEU A 55 -2.91 -2.04 -8.80
N ALA A 56 -3.74 -1.04 -9.11
CA ALA A 56 -5.17 -1.15 -8.82
C ALA A 56 -5.92 -2.24 -9.60
N SER A 57 -5.61 -2.38 -10.89
CA SER A 57 -6.02 -3.54 -11.70
C SER A 57 -5.40 -3.44 -13.10
N PRO A 58 -5.50 -4.49 -13.95
CA PRO A 58 -5.09 -4.40 -15.35
C PRO A 58 -5.88 -3.34 -16.15
N ARG A 59 -7.10 -2.97 -15.70
CA ARG A 59 -7.97 -1.99 -16.36
C ARG A 59 -7.88 -0.58 -15.77
N ASN A 60 -7.50 -0.46 -14.50
CA ASN A 60 -7.32 0.80 -13.80
C ASN A 60 -5.84 0.92 -13.39
N GLN A 61 -5.00 1.19 -14.39
CA GLN A 61 -3.55 1.18 -14.27
C GLN A 61 -3.02 2.45 -13.61
N HIS A 62 -2.88 2.39 -12.30
CA HIS A 62 -2.08 3.32 -11.51
C HIS A 62 -1.63 2.61 -10.23
N LEU A 63 -0.60 3.15 -9.60
CA LEU A 63 -0.22 2.72 -8.26
C LEU A 63 -1.08 3.43 -7.23
N HIS A 64 -1.43 2.73 -6.18
CA HIS A 64 -2.25 3.24 -5.08
C HIS A 64 -1.91 2.51 -3.78
N THR A 65 -2.51 2.99 -2.69
CA THR A 65 -2.25 2.54 -1.33
C THR A 65 -3.43 1.77 -0.72
N TYR A 66 -4.37 1.28 -1.55
CA TYR A 66 -5.57 0.60 -1.01
C TYR A 66 -5.22 -0.69 -0.26
N GLY A 67 -4.13 -1.38 -0.63
CA GLY A 67 -3.70 -2.59 0.06
C GLY A 67 -3.30 -2.38 1.53
N LEU A 68 -3.16 -1.12 1.99
CA LEU A 68 -3.02 -0.79 3.42
C LEU A 68 -4.20 -1.31 4.25
N ILE A 69 -5.38 -1.50 3.64
CA ILE A 69 -6.53 -2.10 4.32
C ILE A 69 -6.23 -3.52 4.82
N CYS A 70 -5.29 -4.23 4.19
CA CYS A 70 -4.90 -5.57 4.57
C CYS A 70 -3.70 -5.60 5.52
N LEU A 71 -3.12 -4.45 5.88
CA LEU A 71 -1.87 -4.41 6.65
C LEU A 71 -1.98 -5.14 8.00
N PRO A 72 -3.00 -4.90 8.84
CA PRO A 72 -3.10 -5.57 10.15
C PRO A 72 -3.30 -7.07 10.00
N GLU A 73 -4.02 -7.52 8.99
CA GLU A 73 -4.17 -8.94 8.68
C GLU A 73 -2.89 -9.58 8.17
N LEU A 74 -2.06 -8.87 7.40
CA LEU A 74 -0.76 -9.40 6.97
C LEU A 74 0.20 -9.58 8.16
N VAL A 75 0.18 -8.66 9.13
CA VAL A 75 0.94 -8.79 10.38
C VAL A 75 0.50 -10.03 11.15
N ARG A 76 -0.80 -10.15 11.42
CA ARG A 76 -1.35 -11.33 12.12
C ARG A 76 -1.12 -12.63 11.34
N LEU A 77 -1.21 -12.60 10.01
CA LEU A 77 -0.91 -13.76 9.18
C LEU A 77 0.55 -14.18 9.31
N SER A 78 1.48 -13.21 9.33
CA SER A 78 2.90 -13.45 9.58
C SER A 78 3.11 -14.18 10.91
N GLU A 79 2.46 -13.70 11.99
CA GLU A 79 2.55 -14.31 13.32
C GLU A 79 2.01 -15.75 13.34
N HIS A 80 0.79 -15.99 12.83
CA HIS A 80 0.16 -17.31 12.87
C HIS A 80 0.83 -18.33 11.94
N SER A 81 1.41 -17.88 10.82
CA SER A 81 2.09 -18.76 9.87
C SER A 81 3.58 -18.94 10.13
N GLY A 82 4.20 -18.05 10.92
CA GLY A 82 5.65 -17.98 11.13
C GLY A 82 6.42 -17.45 9.91
N ASP A 83 5.74 -16.92 8.90
CA ASP A 83 6.36 -16.43 7.66
C ASP A 83 6.47 -14.89 7.66
N ALA A 84 7.67 -14.40 7.99
CA ALA A 84 8.00 -12.97 8.08
C ALA A 84 7.77 -12.21 6.76
N TYR A 85 7.70 -12.91 5.62
CA TYR A 85 7.48 -12.29 4.32
C TYR A 85 6.23 -11.39 4.31
N TYR A 86 5.14 -11.79 4.99
CA TYR A 86 3.90 -11.01 5.02
C TYR A 86 4.06 -9.70 5.80
N ALA A 87 4.76 -9.72 6.93
CA ALA A 87 5.06 -8.51 7.70
C ALA A 87 6.00 -7.57 6.93
N ASP A 88 7.03 -8.10 6.27
CA ASP A 88 7.95 -7.31 5.44
C ASP A 88 7.21 -6.59 4.30
N ARG A 89 6.31 -7.31 3.60
CA ARG A 89 5.52 -6.72 2.50
C ARG A 89 4.48 -5.73 3.00
N ALA A 90 4.01 -5.86 4.23
CA ALA A 90 3.19 -4.86 4.90
C ALA A 90 4.00 -3.59 5.21
N GLY A 91 5.21 -3.74 5.76
CA GLY A 91 6.12 -2.63 6.02
C GLY A 91 6.50 -1.86 4.76
N ASP A 92 6.82 -2.55 3.66
CA ASP A 92 7.08 -1.93 2.36
C ASP A 92 5.89 -1.07 1.89
N ASN A 93 4.66 -1.56 2.04
CA ASN A 93 3.44 -0.84 1.62
C ASN A 93 3.17 0.40 2.47
N LEU A 94 3.39 0.31 3.80
CA LEU A 94 3.29 1.46 4.70
C LEU A 94 4.36 2.51 4.38
N ALA A 95 5.62 2.10 4.26
CA ALA A 95 6.71 3.00 3.89
C ALA A 95 6.48 3.67 2.53
N CYS A 96 5.90 2.94 1.56
CA CYS A 96 5.48 3.51 0.29
C CYS A 96 4.42 4.61 0.44
N ALA A 97 3.40 4.36 1.27
CA ALA A 97 2.27 5.27 1.43
C ALA A 97 2.63 6.57 2.18
N LEU A 98 3.56 6.50 3.14
CA LEU A 98 3.94 7.64 3.97
C LEU A 98 4.75 8.72 3.23
N GLN A 99 5.25 8.44 2.01
CA GLN A 99 6.08 9.37 1.24
C GLN A 99 5.31 10.59 0.70
N PHE A 100 4.01 10.46 0.43
CA PHE A 100 3.20 11.48 -0.25
C PHE A 100 1.98 11.91 0.57
N ILE A 101 2.25 12.40 1.77
CA ILE A 101 1.30 13.11 2.62
C ILE A 101 1.70 14.59 2.59
N ALA A 102 0.78 15.48 2.20
CA ALA A 102 1.05 16.91 2.19
C ALA A 102 1.26 17.39 3.64
N ARG A 103 2.46 17.84 3.98
CA ARG A 103 2.82 18.29 5.33
C ARG A 103 2.51 19.77 5.52
N GLU A 104 2.66 20.55 4.46
CA GLU A 104 2.33 21.98 4.43
C GLU A 104 1.43 22.32 3.22
N ASP A 105 0.74 23.46 3.31
CA ASP A 105 0.00 24.00 2.17
C ASP A 105 0.99 24.37 1.05
N GLY A 106 0.76 23.83 -0.15
CA GLY A 106 1.62 24.00 -1.32
C GLY A 106 2.45 22.77 -1.68
N ASP A 107 2.59 21.78 -0.77
CA ASP A 107 3.28 20.52 -1.06
C ASP A 107 2.68 19.87 -2.30
N PHE A 108 3.48 19.73 -3.37
CA PHE A 108 3.05 19.20 -4.68
C PHE A 108 1.68 19.74 -5.16
N ASN A 109 1.43 21.03 -4.90
CA ASN A 109 0.16 21.73 -5.18
C ASN A 109 -1.07 21.15 -4.44
N ALA A 110 -0.87 20.70 -3.20
CA ALA A 110 -1.90 20.20 -2.31
C ALA A 110 -2.03 21.08 -1.06
N ARG A 111 -3.08 20.82 -0.26
CA ARG A 111 -3.26 21.39 1.08
C ARG A 111 -2.79 20.41 2.13
N LYS A 112 -2.42 20.92 3.29
CA LYS A 112 -1.98 20.11 4.44
C LYS A 112 -2.95 18.96 4.73
N GLY A 113 -2.40 17.76 4.89
CA GLY A 113 -3.13 16.52 5.15
C GLY A 113 -3.73 15.84 3.91
N MET A 114 -3.66 16.45 2.72
CA MET A 114 -4.11 15.82 1.49
C MET A 114 -3.22 14.63 1.12
N ILE A 115 -3.86 13.54 0.69
CA ILE A 115 -3.22 12.31 0.25
C ILE A 115 -3.86 11.90 -1.08
N THR A 116 -3.03 11.75 -2.11
CA THR A 116 -3.48 11.35 -3.44
C THR A 116 -3.82 9.85 -3.48
N GLU A 117 -4.73 9.52 -4.39
CA GLU A 117 -5.11 8.13 -4.65
C GLU A 117 -4.24 7.47 -5.73
N ARG A 118 -3.68 8.25 -6.66
CA ARG A 118 -3.00 7.70 -7.85
C ARG A 118 -1.61 8.24 -8.01
N PHE A 119 -0.68 7.31 -8.21
CA PHE A 119 0.66 7.56 -8.72
C PHE A 119 0.79 6.90 -10.08
N TYR A 120 1.04 7.67 -11.14
CA TYR A 120 1.01 7.16 -12.51
C TYR A 120 2.33 6.46 -12.87
N ASN A 121 2.31 5.12 -12.91
CA ASN A 121 3.43 4.28 -13.35
C ASN A 121 3.48 4.04 -14.86
N SER A 122 2.38 4.32 -15.58
CA SER A 122 2.27 4.21 -17.03
C SER A 122 1.65 5.49 -17.63
N ARG A 123 1.44 5.50 -18.95
CA ARG A 123 0.80 6.61 -19.66
C ARG A 123 -0.72 6.45 -19.85
N CYS A 124 -1.34 5.46 -19.18
CA CYS A 124 -2.72 5.04 -19.47
C CYS A 124 -3.76 6.12 -19.12
N PHE A 125 -3.63 6.78 -17.97
CA PHE A 125 -4.60 7.75 -17.45
C PHE A 125 -4.01 9.13 -17.13
N GLY A 126 -2.73 9.32 -17.45
CA GLY A 126 -1.98 10.52 -17.14
C GLY A 126 -0.52 10.34 -17.54
N PRO A 127 0.30 11.41 -17.48
CA PRO A 127 1.72 11.28 -17.74
C PRO A 127 2.40 10.42 -16.66
N LYS A 128 3.20 9.44 -17.07
CA LYS A 128 4.02 8.63 -16.16
C LYS A 128 4.89 9.55 -15.31
N GLY A 129 4.88 9.36 -13.99
CA GLY A 129 5.61 10.20 -13.05
C GLY A 129 4.81 11.38 -12.49
N ALA A 130 3.53 11.53 -12.84
CA ALA A 130 2.63 12.45 -12.17
C ALA A 130 1.74 11.74 -11.13
N ILE A 131 0.98 12.52 -10.38
CA ILE A 131 -0.06 12.05 -9.45
C ILE A 131 -1.42 12.61 -9.84
N LEU A 132 -2.50 12.00 -9.34
CA LEU A 132 -3.82 12.60 -9.42
C LEU A 132 -3.89 13.81 -8.46
N PRO A 133 -4.26 15.02 -8.92
CA PRO A 133 -4.28 16.23 -8.08
C PRO A 133 -5.58 16.31 -7.23
N VAL A 134 -6.00 15.19 -6.64
CA VAL A 134 -7.22 15.09 -5.83
C VAL A 134 -6.93 14.26 -4.58
N SER A 135 -7.33 14.79 -3.42
CA SER A 135 -7.29 14.05 -2.16
C SER A 135 -8.52 13.18 -2.00
N HIS A 136 -8.33 11.95 -1.55
CA HIS A 136 -9.41 11.03 -1.24
C HIS A 136 -9.45 10.74 0.25
N ALA A 137 -10.62 10.92 0.87
CA ALA A 137 -10.80 10.70 2.31
C ALA A 137 -10.44 9.27 2.74
N TRP A 138 -10.73 8.28 1.89
CA TRP A 138 -10.39 6.89 2.16
C TRP A 138 -8.87 6.65 2.15
N SER A 139 -8.10 7.36 1.31
CA SER A 139 -6.64 7.21 1.29
C SER A 139 -6.03 7.67 2.61
N ALA A 140 -6.51 8.79 3.16
CA ALA A 140 -6.13 9.23 4.50
C ALA A 140 -6.56 8.25 5.59
N GLY A 141 -7.79 7.75 5.52
CA GLY A 141 -8.30 6.76 6.47
C GLY A 141 -7.46 5.47 6.48
N LEU A 142 -7.06 4.96 5.32
CA LEU A 142 -6.22 3.77 5.22
C LEU A 142 -4.80 3.99 5.75
N VAL A 143 -4.21 5.16 5.52
CA VAL A 143 -2.91 5.51 6.11
C VAL A 143 -3.00 5.52 7.63
N LEU A 144 -4.02 6.17 8.21
CA LEU A 144 -4.21 6.19 9.67
C LEU A 144 -4.45 4.79 10.23
N TYR A 145 -5.31 4.00 9.58
CA TYR A 145 -5.59 2.62 9.95
C TYR A 145 -4.34 1.75 9.93
N ALA A 146 -3.53 1.85 8.88
CA ALA A 146 -2.28 1.12 8.75
C ALA A 146 -1.23 1.57 9.77
N CYS A 147 -1.10 2.87 10.05
CA CYS A 147 -0.19 3.38 11.07
C CYS A 147 -0.51 2.82 12.46
N GLN A 148 -1.79 2.64 12.80
CA GLN A 148 -2.19 2.04 14.09
C GLN A 148 -1.64 0.61 14.24
N ALA A 149 -1.67 -0.18 13.18
CA ALA A 149 -1.09 -1.53 13.20
C ALA A 149 0.43 -1.53 12.97
N GLY A 150 0.97 -0.53 12.28
CA GLY A 150 2.40 -0.36 12.03
C GLY A 150 3.22 -0.16 13.30
N LEU A 151 2.60 0.33 14.39
CA LEU A 151 3.23 0.39 15.72
C LEU A 151 3.74 -0.98 16.22
N PHE A 152 3.20 -2.09 15.68
CA PHE A 152 3.59 -3.45 16.04
C PHE A 152 4.58 -4.08 15.05
N LEU A 153 4.96 -3.39 13.97
CA LEU A 153 5.96 -3.89 13.00
C LEU A 153 7.40 -3.74 13.50
N ASP A 154 7.64 -2.81 14.43
CA ASP A 154 8.97 -2.51 15.01
C ASP A 154 9.15 -3.07 16.45
N ALA A 155 8.18 -3.86 16.95
CA ALA A 155 8.16 -4.44 18.30
C ALA A 155 8.62 -5.92 18.29
#